data_AF-A0A2U1T4Z2-F1
#
_entry.id   AF-A0A2U1T4Z2-F1
#
_cell.length_a   1.000
_cell.length_b   1.000
_cell.length_c   1.000
_cell.angle_alpha   90.00
_cell.angle_beta   90.00
_cell.angle_gamma   90.00
#
_symmetry.space_group_name_H-M   'P 1'
#
loop_
_entity.id
_entity.type
_entity.pdbx_description
1 polymer ?
#
loop_
_entity_poly.entity_id
_entity_poly.type
_entity_poly.pdbx_seq_one_letter_code
_entity_poly.pdbx_strand_id
1 'polypeptide(L)'
;MSNGFGFSFNNDDDDDDRRRDQNQNPFGAFGFGAGGSGGSGGLGDILNQFGQMLSGMGTSMNSEEGRGSVNYDLAGRIARQQIGSVSRTSSQDATAVAEATRLAELWLDEATTLPSVSGTVTAWNAQDWLEHTLPKWKRMVSPVAEHMNEAQLEALPAEAREMMGPMGQMMQQMSSMNFGMQLGHALGDLAKQALTGSDFGLPVAPDNTIALLPANVQGAARELNLPSQEVMVYIAAREAARQRLFTHVPWLVERLVSSVEEYAAGLVIDTSHIEEATRELNLDSGDPQAMQEALGRLQGMDLSPRITSRNAAAVSRLETLLALVEGWAEYVVNEALGERIPSAEQLSEAWKRRRASGGSAENAFSKVVGIEFAAPKVADAVELWRRSTVAVGIERRDKVWDHPDFLPAAEHLDAPAEFIDGLLDDSEDKNFDEEFAKLEEMLRQEDNEEDNKDDDEGTER
;
A
#
# COMPACT_ATOMS: atom_id res chain seq x y z
N MET A 1 -55.82 -11.99 -12.11
CA MET A 1 -54.81 -12.45 -13.09
C MET A 1 -53.47 -12.25 -12.38
N SER A 2 -52.91 -13.29 -11.74
CA SER A 2 -51.91 -14.23 -12.32
C SER A 2 -50.67 -13.45 -12.80
N ASN A 3 -49.43 -13.66 -12.35
CA ASN A 3 -48.79 -14.77 -11.62
C ASN A 3 -47.52 -14.23 -10.92
N GLY A 4 -47.12 -14.89 -9.82
CA GLY A 4 -45.87 -14.62 -9.10
C GLY A 4 -44.66 -15.40 -9.61
N PHE A 5 -43.52 -15.16 -8.98
CA PHE A 5 -42.39 -16.08 -8.88
C PHE A 5 -41.80 -15.98 -7.48
N GLY A 6 -41.81 -17.10 -6.76
CA GLY A 6 -41.27 -17.25 -5.41
C GLY A 6 -39.88 -17.89 -5.42
N PHE A 7 -39.16 -17.71 -4.32
CA PHE A 7 -37.94 -18.45 -4.02
C PHE A 7 -38.16 -19.32 -2.78
N SER A 8 -37.68 -20.56 -2.88
CA SER A 8 -37.78 -21.63 -1.88
C SER A 8 -36.73 -21.46 -0.80
N PHE A 9 -37.13 -21.57 0.46
CA PHE A 9 -36.24 -21.75 1.61
C PHE A 9 -35.97 -23.24 1.79
N ASN A 10 -34.72 -23.64 1.97
CA ASN A 10 -34.38 -24.88 2.65
C ASN A 10 -33.67 -24.48 3.95
N ASN A 11 -34.35 -24.75 5.04
CA ASN A 11 -33.87 -24.65 6.41
C ASN A 11 -33.68 -26.11 6.85
N ASP A 12 -32.47 -26.50 7.22
CA ASP A 12 -32.22 -27.67 8.05
C ASP A 12 -31.02 -27.32 8.94
N ASP A 13 -31.33 -27.11 10.22
CA ASP A 13 -30.39 -27.17 11.33
C ASP A 13 -30.18 -28.65 11.68
N ASP A 14 -28.96 -29.05 12.04
CA ASP A 14 -28.72 -29.86 13.25
C ASP A 14 -27.22 -30.00 13.56
N ASP A 15 -26.96 -29.87 14.86
CA ASP A 15 -25.74 -29.96 15.66
C ASP A 15 -24.82 -31.17 15.39
N ASP A 16 -23.50 -31.02 15.64
CA ASP A 16 -22.85 -31.62 16.83
C ASP A 16 -21.33 -31.38 16.90
N ASP A 17 -20.88 -31.07 18.11
CA ASP A 17 -19.50 -30.97 18.59
C ASP A 17 -18.65 -32.23 18.34
N ARG A 18 -17.34 -32.04 18.07
CA ARG A 18 -16.21 -32.73 18.78
C ARG A 18 -14.83 -32.57 18.10
N ARG A 19 -13.85 -32.21 18.95
CA ARG A 19 -12.40 -32.58 18.92
C ARG A 19 -11.56 -31.82 17.87
N ARG A 20 -10.27 -31.54 18.06
CA ARG A 20 -9.24 -31.90 19.05
C ARG A 20 -8.08 -30.93 18.85
N ASP A 21 -7.44 -30.53 19.94
CA ASP A 21 -6.08 -30.00 19.99
C ASP A 21 -5.11 -30.83 19.13
N GLN A 22 -4.42 -30.21 18.17
CA GLN A 22 -3.24 -30.82 17.53
C GLN A 22 -2.26 -29.77 16.97
N ASN A 23 -1.29 -29.47 17.82
CA ASN A 23 0.09 -29.05 17.56
C ASN A 23 0.53 -29.18 16.07
N GLN A 24 0.66 -28.04 15.38
CA GLN A 24 1.06 -27.99 13.97
C GLN A 24 2.58 -28.00 13.82
N ASN A 25 3.08 -29.06 13.19
CA ASN A 25 4.48 -29.22 12.79
C ASN A 25 4.68 -28.54 11.41
N PRO A 26 5.50 -27.48 11.27
CA PRO A 26 5.60 -26.68 10.03
C PRO A 26 6.26 -27.40 8.84
N PHE A 27 6.79 -28.60 9.04
CA PHE A 27 7.38 -29.45 7.99
C PHE A 27 6.45 -30.55 7.47
N GLY A 28 5.21 -30.65 7.99
CA GLY A 28 4.22 -31.65 7.53
C GLY A 28 3.56 -31.33 6.18
N ALA A 29 3.75 -30.12 5.64
CA ALA A 29 3.14 -29.67 4.39
C ALA A 29 3.70 -30.34 3.12
N PHE A 30 4.82 -31.06 3.23
CA PHE A 30 5.33 -31.92 2.16
C PHE A 30 4.89 -33.37 2.41
N GLY A 31 3.69 -33.70 1.92
CA GLY A 31 3.12 -35.05 2.00
C GLY A 31 3.91 -36.09 1.22
N PHE A 32 5.00 -36.61 1.80
CA PHE A 32 5.54 -37.94 1.50
C PHE A 32 4.98 -38.94 2.52
N GLY A 33 3.65 -39.10 2.52
CA GLY A 33 2.96 -40.14 3.28
C GLY A 33 2.76 -41.37 2.39
N ALA A 34 3.54 -42.41 2.64
CA ALA A 34 3.32 -43.73 2.04
C ALA A 34 1.99 -44.32 2.56
N GLY A 35 0.95 -44.33 1.73
CA GLY A 35 -0.34 -44.96 2.03
C GLY A 35 -1.32 -44.80 0.87
N GLY A 36 -1.52 -45.86 0.09
CA GLY A 36 -2.22 -45.80 -1.19
C GLY A 36 -3.74 -45.71 -1.11
N SER A 37 -4.34 -45.03 -2.10
CA SER A 37 -5.60 -45.44 -2.70
C SER A 37 -5.73 -44.90 -4.14
N GLY A 38 -5.91 -45.83 -5.08
CA GLY A 38 -6.66 -45.70 -6.33
C GLY A 38 -6.71 -44.35 -7.06
N GLY A 39 -5.76 -44.14 -7.98
CA GLY A 39 -5.90 -43.19 -9.08
C GLY A 39 -4.92 -43.59 -10.17
N SER A 40 -5.41 -44.04 -11.33
CA SER A 40 -4.62 -44.44 -12.48
C SER A 40 -4.03 -43.23 -13.22
N GLY A 41 -3.24 -42.41 -12.52
CA GLY A 41 -2.34 -41.44 -13.12
C GLY A 41 -0.98 -42.11 -13.25
N GLY A 42 -0.58 -42.45 -14.47
CA GLY A 42 0.69 -43.12 -14.72
C GLY A 42 1.86 -42.25 -14.28
N LEU A 43 3.00 -42.88 -13.93
CA LEU A 43 4.27 -42.17 -13.73
C LEU A 43 4.58 -41.17 -14.86
N GLY A 44 4.10 -41.43 -16.08
CA GLY A 44 4.19 -40.51 -17.21
C GLY A 44 3.35 -39.23 -17.08
N ASP A 45 2.19 -39.26 -16.42
CA ASP A 45 1.40 -38.04 -16.13
C ASP A 45 2.06 -37.21 -15.04
N ILE A 46 2.63 -37.85 -14.02
CA ILE A 46 3.45 -37.18 -13.01
C ILE A 46 4.70 -36.59 -13.65
N LEU A 47 5.36 -37.31 -14.56
CA LEU A 47 6.54 -36.82 -15.28
C LEU A 47 6.20 -35.69 -16.25
N ASN A 48 5.02 -35.73 -16.89
CA ASN A 48 4.54 -34.66 -17.75
C ASN A 48 4.12 -33.42 -16.93
N GLN A 49 3.45 -33.60 -15.79
CA GLN A 49 3.12 -32.50 -14.88
C GLN A 49 4.38 -31.87 -14.30
N PHE A 50 5.36 -32.69 -13.91
CA PHE A 50 6.68 -32.24 -13.49
C PHE A 50 7.45 -31.57 -14.63
N GLY A 51 7.37 -32.10 -15.85
CA GLY A 51 7.98 -31.52 -17.05
C GLY A 51 7.37 -30.19 -17.46
N GLN A 52 6.05 -30.02 -17.34
CA GLN A 52 5.35 -28.75 -17.56
C GLN A 52 5.68 -27.74 -16.46
N MET A 53 5.78 -28.18 -15.22
CA MET A 53 6.21 -27.34 -14.09
C MET A 53 7.67 -26.88 -14.28
N LEU A 54 8.58 -27.79 -14.67
CA LEU A 54 10.00 -27.49 -14.91
C LEU A 54 10.20 -26.61 -16.16
N SER A 55 9.43 -26.84 -17.22
CA SER A 55 9.46 -26.02 -18.45
C SER A 55 8.92 -24.61 -18.18
N GLY A 56 7.81 -24.50 -17.45
CA GLY A 56 7.24 -23.21 -17.02
C GLY A 56 8.13 -22.47 -16.00
N MET A 57 8.92 -23.21 -15.21
CA MET A 57 9.94 -22.63 -14.33
C MET A 57 11.17 -22.18 -15.13
N GLY A 58 11.64 -22.98 -16.09
CA GLY A 58 12.78 -22.64 -16.94
C GLY A 58 12.54 -21.45 -17.87
N THR A 59 11.31 -21.28 -18.40
CA THR A 59 10.93 -20.08 -19.17
C THR A 59 10.79 -18.85 -18.28
N SER A 60 10.18 -18.97 -17.11
CA SER A 60 10.08 -17.91 -16.10
C SER A 60 11.42 -17.54 -15.45
N MET A 61 12.42 -18.44 -15.47
CA MET A 61 13.78 -18.14 -15.00
C MET A 61 14.65 -17.42 -16.04
N ASN A 62 14.27 -17.49 -17.32
CA ASN A 62 15.01 -16.88 -18.42
C ASN A 62 14.31 -15.65 -19.03
N SER A 63 13.13 -15.27 -18.55
CA SER A 63 12.47 -14.00 -18.89
C SER A 63 13.22 -12.82 -18.26
N GLU A 64 13.20 -11.65 -18.90
CA GLU A 64 13.73 -10.41 -18.31
C GLU A 64 13.06 -10.12 -16.95
N GLU A 65 11.76 -10.39 -16.83
CA GLU A 65 10.98 -10.21 -15.60
C GLU A 65 11.28 -11.23 -14.49
N GLY A 66 11.94 -12.34 -14.81
CA GLY A 66 12.38 -13.37 -13.86
C GLY A 66 13.83 -13.25 -13.41
N ARG A 67 14.59 -12.34 -14.02
CA ARG A 67 16.01 -12.07 -13.72
C ARG A 67 16.23 -10.85 -12.81
N GLY A 68 15.16 -10.12 -12.47
CA GLY A 68 15.21 -8.99 -11.55
C GLY A 68 15.40 -9.40 -10.09
N SER A 69 15.55 -8.40 -9.21
CA SER A 69 15.61 -8.56 -7.75
C SER A 69 14.39 -9.27 -7.16
N VAL A 70 13.26 -9.26 -7.89
CA VAL A 70 12.01 -9.95 -7.57
C VAL A 70 11.53 -10.71 -8.80
N ASN A 71 11.13 -11.98 -8.63
CA ASN A 71 10.51 -12.76 -9.69
C ASN A 71 9.00 -12.47 -9.78
N TYR A 72 8.62 -11.46 -10.56
CA TYR A 72 7.24 -11.01 -10.68
C TYR A 72 6.33 -12.00 -11.44
N ASP A 73 6.89 -12.81 -12.33
CA ASP A 73 6.16 -13.89 -13.01
C ASP A 73 5.69 -14.96 -12.02
N LEU A 74 6.55 -15.33 -11.08
CA LEU A 74 6.22 -16.22 -9.98
C LEU A 74 5.20 -15.55 -9.04
N ALA A 75 5.40 -14.29 -8.68
CA ALA A 75 4.46 -13.54 -7.84
C ALA A 75 3.05 -13.53 -8.43
N GLY A 76 2.93 -13.18 -9.72
CA GLY A 76 1.65 -13.15 -10.43
C GLY A 76 0.98 -14.52 -10.49
N ARG A 77 1.74 -15.61 -10.69
CA ARG A 77 1.20 -16.98 -10.67
C ARG A 77 0.69 -17.40 -9.29
N ILE A 78 1.47 -17.16 -8.24
CA ILE A 78 1.08 -17.48 -6.86
C ILE A 78 -0.16 -16.67 -6.47
N ALA A 79 -0.19 -15.37 -6.77
CA ALA A 79 -1.34 -14.51 -6.50
C ALA A 79 -2.60 -15.02 -7.20
N ARG A 80 -2.53 -15.35 -8.50
CA ARG A 80 -3.67 -15.91 -9.26
C ARG A 80 -4.14 -17.25 -8.70
N GLN A 81 -3.21 -18.13 -8.33
CA GLN A 81 -3.54 -19.41 -7.71
C GLN A 81 -4.26 -19.21 -6.38
N GLN A 82 -3.81 -18.26 -5.56
CA GLN A 82 -4.44 -17.93 -4.29
C GLN A 82 -5.81 -17.31 -4.48
N ILE A 83 -5.97 -16.36 -5.40
CA ILE A 83 -7.26 -15.75 -5.76
C ILE A 83 -8.26 -16.82 -6.21
N GLY A 84 -7.81 -17.76 -7.04
CA GLY A 84 -8.65 -18.84 -7.57
C GLY A 84 -9.58 -18.37 -8.68
N SER A 85 -10.70 -19.07 -8.85
CA SER A 85 -11.72 -18.74 -9.85
C SER A 85 -12.61 -17.61 -9.34
N VAL A 86 -12.72 -16.54 -10.12
CA VAL A 86 -13.60 -15.40 -9.81
C VAL A 86 -14.62 -15.21 -10.93
N SER A 87 -15.82 -14.77 -10.55
CA SER A 87 -16.85 -14.41 -11.51
C SER A 87 -16.42 -13.18 -12.30
N ARG A 88 -16.71 -13.19 -13.62
CA ARG A 88 -16.55 -11.99 -14.43
C ARG A 88 -17.54 -10.93 -13.99
N THR A 89 -17.09 -9.68 -14.02
CA THR A 89 -17.93 -8.52 -13.77
C THR A 89 -19.06 -8.44 -14.80
N SER A 90 -20.31 -8.31 -14.34
CA SER A 90 -21.45 -8.19 -15.22
C SER A 90 -21.64 -6.76 -15.73
N SER A 91 -22.45 -6.56 -16.77
CA SER A 91 -22.84 -5.21 -17.21
C SER A 91 -23.68 -4.46 -16.17
N GLN A 92 -24.42 -5.19 -15.33
CA GLN A 92 -25.19 -4.61 -14.22
C GLN A 92 -24.24 -4.07 -13.15
N ASP A 93 -23.20 -4.83 -12.80
CA ASP A 93 -22.17 -4.38 -11.86
C ASP A 93 -21.46 -3.12 -12.35
N ALA A 94 -21.07 -3.09 -13.63
CA ALA A 94 -20.45 -1.91 -14.24
C ALA A 94 -21.36 -0.68 -14.19
N THR A 95 -22.66 -0.87 -14.45
CA THR A 95 -23.66 0.22 -14.36
C THR A 95 -23.82 0.71 -12.93
N ALA A 96 -23.93 -0.21 -11.96
CA ALA A 96 -24.07 0.14 -10.55
C ALA A 96 -22.86 0.92 -10.02
N VAL A 97 -21.64 0.51 -10.39
CA VAL A 97 -20.41 1.23 -10.04
C VAL A 97 -20.39 2.63 -10.66
N ALA A 98 -20.75 2.76 -11.95
CA ALA A 98 -20.80 4.06 -12.62
C ALA A 98 -21.83 5.01 -12.01
N GLU A 99 -23.02 4.51 -11.66
CA GLU A 99 -24.08 5.30 -11.02
C GLU A 99 -23.71 5.72 -9.60
N ALA A 100 -23.17 4.79 -8.80
CA ALA A 100 -22.70 5.08 -7.44
C ALA A 100 -21.59 6.12 -7.44
N THR A 101 -20.62 6.01 -8.36
CA THR A 101 -19.54 6.98 -8.51
C THR A 101 -20.06 8.35 -8.92
N ARG A 102 -20.98 8.43 -9.89
CA ARG A 102 -21.57 9.71 -10.31
C ARG A 102 -22.29 10.40 -9.14
N LEU A 103 -23.02 9.63 -8.34
CA LEU A 103 -23.72 10.16 -7.16
C LEU A 103 -22.73 10.63 -6.09
N ALA A 104 -21.68 9.85 -5.84
CA ALA A 104 -20.63 10.20 -4.90
C ALA A 104 -19.91 11.49 -5.31
N GLU A 105 -19.50 11.62 -6.57
CA GLU A 105 -18.85 12.84 -7.09
C GLU A 105 -19.73 14.09 -6.90
N LEU A 106 -21.03 13.98 -7.19
CA LEU A 106 -21.98 15.08 -6.98
C LEU A 106 -22.04 15.55 -5.52
N TRP A 107 -21.96 14.62 -4.56
CA TRP A 107 -22.03 14.96 -3.13
C TRP A 107 -20.68 15.42 -2.57
N LEU A 108 -19.57 14.92 -3.11
CA LEU A 108 -18.23 15.35 -2.72
C LEU A 108 -17.94 16.81 -3.10
N ASP A 109 -18.56 17.33 -4.17
CA ASP A 109 -18.40 18.73 -4.61
C ASP A 109 -18.77 19.77 -3.54
N GLU A 110 -19.60 19.41 -2.56
CA GLU A 110 -19.94 20.30 -1.43
C GLU A 110 -18.94 20.23 -0.27
N ALA A 111 -18.12 19.18 -0.21
CA ALA A 111 -17.25 18.89 0.93
C ALA A 111 -15.76 19.20 0.68
N THR A 112 -15.36 19.43 -0.57
CA THR A 112 -13.98 19.75 -0.97
C THR A 112 -13.93 20.71 -2.17
N THR A 113 -12.87 21.51 -2.26
CA THR A 113 -12.58 22.34 -3.45
C THR A 113 -11.83 21.58 -4.54
N LEU A 114 -11.30 20.38 -4.26
CA LEU A 114 -10.64 19.57 -5.29
C LEU A 114 -11.69 19.11 -6.30
N PRO A 115 -11.47 19.32 -7.61
CA PRO A 115 -12.46 19.00 -8.63
C PRO A 115 -12.64 17.49 -8.81
N SER A 116 -13.79 17.08 -9.35
CA SER A 116 -14.03 15.69 -9.73
C SER A 116 -13.09 15.23 -10.83
N VAL A 117 -12.72 13.94 -10.78
CA VAL A 117 -11.75 13.39 -11.72
C VAL A 117 -12.42 13.04 -13.04
N SER A 118 -11.90 13.59 -14.14
CA SER A 118 -12.30 13.20 -15.50
C SER A 118 -11.62 11.89 -15.91
N GLY A 119 -12.00 10.79 -15.25
CA GLY A 119 -11.34 9.49 -15.35
C GLY A 119 -12.23 8.35 -15.85
N THR A 120 -11.62 7.16 -15.96
CA THR A 120 -12.35 5.93 -16.27
C THR A 120 -12.94 5.36 -14.99
N VAL A 121 -14.27 5.16 -14.98
CA VAL A 121 -14.96 4.43 -13.91
C VAL A 121 -15.14 2.98 -14.34
N THR A 122 -14.60 2.04 -13.56
CA THR A 122 -14.58 0.62 -13.92
C THR A 122 -14.94 -0.28 -12.75
N ALA A 123 -15.56 -1.41 -13.09
CA ALA A 123 -15.90 -2.45 -12.14
C ALA A 123 -14.94 -3.64 -12.36
N TRP A 124 -14.20 -3.99 -11.31
CA TRP A 124 -13.17 -5.02 -11.33
C TRP A 124 -13.58 -6.24 -10.52
N ASN A 125 -13.04 -7.40 -10.88
CA ASN A 125 -12.93 -8.53 -9.96
C ASN A 125 -11.51 -8.59 -9.36
N ALA A 126 -11.25 -9.54 -8.46
CA ALA A 126 -9.95 -9.68 -7.81
C ALA A 126 -8.79 -9.97 -8.80
N GLN A 127 -9.04 -10.67 -9.91
CA GLN A 127 -8.00 -10.89 -10.93
C GLN A 127 -7.72 -9.59 -11.70
N ASP A 128 -8.74 -8.81 -12.04
CA ASP A 128 -8.56 -7.50 -12.68
C ASP A 128 -7.77 -6.57 -11.76
N TRP A 129 -8.08 -6.55 -10.46
CA TRP A 129 -7.33 -5.75 -9.49
C TRP A 129 -5.84 -6.13 -9.46
N LEU A 130 -5.52 -7.43 -9.41
CA LEU A 130 -4.14 -7.91 -9.46
C LEU A 130 -3.45 -7.44 -10.75
N GLU A 131 -4.09 -7.64 -11.91
CA GLU A 131 -3.50 -7.31 -13.20
C GLU A 131 -3.23 -5.80 -13.35
N HIS A 132 -4.19 -4.96 -13.02
CA HIS A 132 -4.09 -3.52 -13.22
C HIS A 132 -3.20 -2.82 -12.18
N THR A 133 -3.04 -3.40 -10.98
CA THR A 133 -2.21 -2.80 -9.91
C THR A 133 -0.77 -3.30 -9.90
N LEU A 134 -0.50 -4.49 -10.47
CA LEU A 134 0.85 -5.10 -10.47
C LEU A 134 1.95 -4.17 -10.99
N PRO A 135 1.78 -3.37 -12.06
CA PRO A 135 2.83 -2.47 -12.53
C PRO A 135 3.29 -1.45 -11.47
N LYS A 136 2.36 -0.90 -10.68
CA LYS A 136 2.69 0.06 -9.62
C LYS A 136 3.28 -0.63 -8.39
N TRP A 137 2.83 -1.85 -8.07
CA TRP A 137 3.49 -2.70 -7.08
C TRP A 137 4.94 -3.00 -7.45
N LYS A 138 5.23 -3.30 -8.73
CA LYS A 138 6.61 -3.46 -9.22
C LYS A 138 7.45 -2.23 -8.91
N ARG A 139 6.97 -1.04 -9.26
CA ARG A 139 7.65 0.24 -9.02
C ARG A 139 7.96 0.48 -7.54
N MET A 140 7.03 0.19 -6.63
CA MET A 140 7.24 0.42 -5.19
C MET A 140 8.14 -0.63 -4.53
N VAL A 141 8.08 -1.89 -4.97
CA VAL A 141 8.77 -3.01 -4.30
C VAL A 141 10.16 -3.27 -4.87
N SER A 142 10.40 -3.02 -6.17
CA SER A 142 11.70 -3.27 -6.80
C SER A 142 12.88 -2.58 -6.08
N PRO A 143 12.81 -1.27 -5.75
CA PRO A 143 13.92 -0.58 -5.08
C PRO A 143 14.27 -1.19 -3.73
N VAL A 144 13.26 -1.69 -3.02
CA VAL A 144 13.45 -2.30 -1.70
C VAL A 144 14.16 -3.64 -1.81
N ALA A 145 13.71 -4.49 -2.73
CA ALA A 145 14.37 -5.77 -2.98
C ALA A 145 15.81 -5.61 -3.47
N GLU A 146 16.09 -4.58 -4.28
CA GLU A 146 17.44 -4.25 -4.74
C GLU A 146 18.35 -3.87 -3.56
N HIS A 147 17.94 -2.88 -2.76
CA HIS A 147 18.72 -2.43 -1.61
C HIS A 147 18.87 -3.49 -0.50
N MET A 148 17.87 -4.36 -0.30
CA MET A 148 18.01 -5.49 0.62
C MET A 148 19.08 -6.49 0.16
N ASN A 149 19.13 -6.80 -1.14
CA ASN A 149 20.16 -7.68 -1.69
C ASN A 149 21.56 -7.05 -1.60
N GLU A 150 21.67 -5.73 -1.81
CA GLU A 150 22.91 -4.97 -1.62
C GLU A 150 23.37 -5.01 -0.17
N ALA A 151 22.49 -4.69 0.79
CA ALA A 151 22.80 -4.72 2.22
C ALA A 151 23.24 -6.14 2.67
N GLN A 152 22.63 -7.19 2.11
CA GLN A 152 23.02 -8.58 2.38
C GLN A 152 24.41 -8.93 1.84
N LEU A 153 24.78 -8.40 0.67
CA LEU A 153 26.11 -8.57 0.10
C LEU A 153 27.16 -7.78 0.88
N GLU A 154 26.82 -6.56 1.33
CA GLU A 154 27.68 -5.71 2.14
C GLU A 154 27.99 -6.31 3.52
N ALA A 155 27.01 -6.97 4.13
CA ALA A 155 27.16 -7.65 5.42
C ALA A 155 28.10 -8.88 5.37
N LEU A 156 28.39 -9.43 4.20
CA LEU A 156 29.31 -10.58 4.08
C LEU A 156 30.78 -10.15 4.24
N PRO A 157 31.62 -10.96 4.92
CA PRO A 157 33.07 -10.76 4.96
C PRO A 157 33.69 -10.72 3.56
N ALA A 158 34.76 -9.94 3.39
CA ALA A 158 35.41 -9.75 2.10
C ALA A 158 35.89 -11.09 1.48
N GLU A 159 36.41 -11.97 2.32
CA GLU A 159 36.89 -13.31 1.96
C GLU A 159 35.74 -14.23 1.49
N ALA A 160 34.56 -14.09 2.09
CA ALA A 160 33.37 -14.82 1.68
C ALA A 160 32.82 -14.29 0.35
N ARG A 161 32.85 -12.97 0.14
CA ARG A 161 32.37 -12.32 -1.10
C ARG A 161 33.17 -12.76 -2.33
N GLU A 162 34.48 -12.95 -2.20
CA GLU A 162 35.35 -13.42 -3.29
C GLU A 162 35.13 -14.91 -3.63
N MET A 163 34.86 -15.73 -2.60
CA MET A 163 34.53 -17.15 -2.77
C MET A 163 33.14 -17.39 -3.37
N MET A 164 32.24 -16.41 -3.28
CA MET A 164 30.86 -16.53 -3.73
C MET A 164 30.67 -16.49 -5.25
N GLY A 165 31.63 -16.07 -6.08
CA GLY A 165 31.44 -15.76 -7.52
C GLY A 165 30.24 -16.42 -8.25
N PRO A 166 30.31 -17.71 -8.66
CA PRO A 166 29.19 -18.40 -9.32
C PRO A 166 28.02 -18.76 -8.38
N MET A 167 28.30 -18.98 -7.09
CA MET A 167 27.29 -19.36 -6.08
C MET A 167 26.41 -18.16 -5.66
N GLY A 168 26.93 -16.94 -5.75
CA GLY A 168 26.24 -15.69 -5.46
C GLY A 168 25.12 -15.40 -6.46
N GLN A 169 25.34 -15.71 -7.74
CA GLN A 169 24.27 -15.62 -8.76
C GLN A 169 23.13 -16.60 -8.45
N MET A 170 23.45 -17.81 -8.01
CA MET A 170 22.44 -18.80 -7.61
C MET A 170 21.67 -18.35 -6.35
N MET A 171 22.35 -17.77 -5.36
CA MET A 171 21.69 -17.21 -4.17
C MET A 171 20.83 -15.99 -4.48
N GLN A 172 21.29 -15.09 -5.35
CA GLN A 172 20.48 -13.95 -5.79
C GLN A 172 19.22 -14.43 -6.51
N GLN A 173 19.32 -15.45 -7.36
CA GLN A 173 18.17 -16.06 -8.00
C GLN A 173 17.20 -16.70 -6.99
N MET A 174 17.73 -17.40 -5.97
CA MET A 174 16.91 -17.97 -4.91
C MET A 174 16.23 -16.89 -4.05
N SER A 175 16.92 -15.79 -3.76
CA SER A 175 16.38 -14.60 -3.09
C SER A 175 15.24 -13.99 -3.90
N SER A 176 15.46 -13.75 -5.19
CA SER A 176 14.45 -13.22 -6.13
C SER A 176 13.19 -14.10 -6.21
N MET A 177 13.35 -15.42 -6.22
CA MET A 177 12.22 -16.35 -6.13
C MET A 177 11.49 -16.26 -4.79
N ASN A 178 12.21 -16.17 -3.68
CA ASN A 178 11.61 -16.06 -2.35
C ASN A 178 10.80 -14.76 -2.20
N PHE A 179 11.36 -13.62 -2.61
CA PHE A 179 10.63 -12.35 -2.70
C PHE A 179 9.40 -12.47 -3.60
N GLY A 180 9.55 -13.09 -4.77
CA GLY A 180 8.43 -13.32 -5.70
C GLY A 180 7.30 -14.15 -5.07
N MET A 181 7.62 -15.21 -4.32
CA MET A 181 6.62 -16.01 -3.60
C MET A 181 5.90 -15.21 -2.51
N GLN A 182 6.65 -14.47 -1.68
CA GLN A 182 6.08 -13.64 -0.61
C GLN A 182 5.17 -12.55 -1.17
N LEU A 183 5.63 -11.84 -2.22
CA LEU A 183 4.83 -10.85 -2.94
C LEU A 183 3.57 -11.47 -3.55
N GLY A 184 3.69 -12.64 -4.17
CA GLY A 184 2.55 -13.35 -4.74
C GLY A 184 1.48 -13.68 -3.70
N HIS A 185 1.90 -14.16 -2.52
CA HIS A 185 0.97 -14.44 -1.44
C HIS A 185 0.27 -13.18 -0.92
N ALA A 186 1.06 -12.14 -0.68
CA ALA A 186 0.59 -10.84 -0.23
C ALA A 186 -0.44 -10.23 -1.21
N LEU A 187 -0.11 -10.17 -2.51
CA LEU A 187 -1.01 -9.65 -3.54
C LEU A 187 -2.28 -10.51 -3.71
N GLY A 188 -2.15 -11.84 -3.56
CA GLY A 188 -3.29 -12.76 -3.62
C GLY A 188 -4.28 -12.53 -2.47
N ASP A 189 -3.78 -12.29 -1.25
CA ASP A 189 -4.61 -11.94 -0.10
C ASP A 189 -5.26 -10.56 -0.24
N LEU A 190 -4.50 -9.58 -0.76
CA LEU A 190 -4.99 -8.22 -0.99
C LEU A 190 -6.12 -8.19 -2.00
N ALA A 191 -5.95 -8.86 -3.14
CA ALA A 191 -6.93 -8.88 -4.21
C ALA A 191 -8.31 -9.40 -3.75
N LYS A 192 -8.34 -10.35 -2.80
CA LYS A 192 -9.58 -10.89 -2.23
C LYS A 192 -10.28 -9.91 -1.28
N GLN A 193 -9.53 -8.98 -0.68
CA GLN A 193 -10.03 -8.06 0.33
C GLN A 193 -10.27 -6.66 -0.20
N ALA A 194 -9.62 -6.30 -1.31
CA ALA A 194 -9.73 -5.01 -1.94
C ALA A 194 -11.19 -4.70 -2.31
N LEU A 195 -11.66 -3.52 -1.93
CA LEU A 195 -12.96 -3.00 -2.32
C LEU A 195 -12.84 -2.01 -3.48
N THR A 196 -11.67 -1.41 -3.64
CA THR A 196 -11.38 -0.40 -4.65
C THR A 196 -9.95 -0.51 -5.18
N GLY A 197 -9.63 0.28 -6.21
CA GLY A 197 -8.29 0.37 -6.79
C GLY A 197 -7.24 0.94 -5.84
N SER A 198 -7.61 1.87 -4.95
CA SER A 198 -6.72 2.52 -3.98
C SER A 198 -7.13 2.27 -2.51
N ASP A 199 -7.78 1.14 -2.25
CA ASP A 199 -8.42 0.80 -0.97
C ASP A 199 -7.53 0.98 0.26
N PHE A 200 -6.22 0.76 0.07
CA PHE A 200 -5.20 0.74 1.12
C PHE A 200 -4.40 2.05 1.24
N GLY A 201 -4.94 3.17 0.76
CA GLY A 201 -4.28 4.48 0.83
C GLY A 201 -3.09 4.66 -0.12
N LEU A 202 -2.76 3.63 -0.91
CA LEU A 202 -1.69 3.65 -1.89
C LEU A 202 -2.24 3.85 -3.30
N PRO A 203 -1.62 4.72 -4.13
CA PRO A 203 -2.06 5.01 -5.49
C PRO A 203 -1.64 3.91 -6.48
N VAL A 204 -2.06 2.66 -6.24
CA VAL A 204 -1.64 1.46 -7.00
C VAL A 204 -2.49 1.15 -8.23
N ALA A 205 -3.71 1.66 -8.32
CA ALA A 205 -4.51 1.59 -9.54
C ALA A 205 -3.93 2.51 -10.63
N PRO A 206 -4.14 2.25 -11.93
CA PRO A 206 -3.71 3.14 -13.00
C PRO A 206 -4.24 4.57 -12.80
N ASP A 207 -3.52 5.55 -13.36
CA ASP A 207 -3.86 6.96 -13.18
C ASP A 207 -5.26 7.26 -13.71
N ASN A 208 -5.95 8.22 -13.09
CA ASN A 208 -7.30 8.65 -13.46
C ASN A 208 -8.30 7.49 -13.60
N THR A 209 -8.19 6.47 -12.73
CA THR A 209 -9.07 5.30 -12.73
C THR A 209 -9.77 5.16 -11.38
N ILE A 210 -11.10 5.29 -11.39
CA ILE A 210 -11.94 4.94 -10.23
C ILE A 210 -12.40 3.50 -10.44
N ALA A 211 -11.79 2.58 -9.69
CA ALA A 211 -12.10 1.16 -9.77
C ALA A 211 -12.75 0.66 -8.48
N LEU A 212 -13.88 -0.05 -8.60
CA LEU A 212 -14.55 -0.71 -7.49
C LEU A 212 -14.67 -2.21 -7.75
N LEU A 213 -14.66 -3.01 -6.68
CA LEU A 213 -14.82 -4.47 -6.74
C LEU A 213 -16.21 -4.89 -6.25
N PRO A 214 -17.25 -4.86 -7.10
CA PRO A 214 -18.65 -5.00 -6.71
C PRO A 214 -18.94 -6.32 -5.97
N ALA A 215 -18.31 -7.43 -6.34
CA ALA A 215 -18.47 -8.71 -5.64
C ALA A 215 -17.96 -8.64 -4.19
N ASN A 216 -16.82 -7.98 -3.97
CA ASN A 216 -16.24 -7.81 -2.64
C ASN A 216 -17.06 -6.81 -1.82
N VAL A 217 -17.52 -5.72 -2.44
CA VAL A 217 -18.44 -4.73 -1.83
C VAL A 217 -19.75 -5.39 -1.39
N GLN A 218 -20.32 -6.28 -2.21
CA GLN A 218 -21.51 -7.07 -1.83
C GLN A 218 -21.21 -8.07 -0.71
N GLY A 219 -20.00 -8.62 -0.64
CA GLY A 219 -19.53 -9.41 0.50
C GLY A 219 -19.55 -8.60 1.79
N ALA A 220 -18.88 -7.44 1.78
CA ALA A 220 -18.83 -6.53 2.92
C ALA A 220 -20.23 -6.04 3.36
N ALA A 221 -21.11 -5.73 2.40
CA ALA A 221 -22.49 -5.34 2.70
C ALA A 221 -23.25 -6.43 3.47
N ARG A 222 -23.06 -7.70 3.10
CA ARG A 222 -23.69 -8.85 3.78
C ARG A 222 -23.13 -9.04 5.18
N GLU A 223 -21.83 -8.94 5.36
CA GLU A 223 -21.17 -9.05 6.67
C GLU A 223 -21.62 -7.96 7.64
N LEU A 224 -21.82 -6.73 7.14
CA LEU A 224 -22.30 -5.61 7.93
C LEU A 224 -23.83 -5.59 8.11
N ASN A 225 -24.56 -6.48 7.41
CA ASN A 225 -26.02 -6.48 7.34
C ASN A 225 -26.59 -5.10 6.92
N LEU A 226 -25.97 -4.50 5.89
CA LEU A 226 -26.32 -3.18 5.36
C LEU A 226 -26.80 -3.25 3.90
N PRO A 227 -27.62 -2.27 3.45
CA PRO A 227 -28.04 -2.21 2.05
C PRO A 227 -26.85 -2.09 1.10
N SER A 228 -26.73 -3.00 0.13
CA SER A 228 -25.57 -3.03 -0.79
C SER A 228 -25.40 -1.74 -1.59
N GLN A 229 -26.49 -1.03 -1.89
CA GLN A 229 -26.43 0.26 -2.59
C GLN A 229 -25.79 1.35 -1.73
N GLU A 230 -26.13 1.43 -0.45
CA GLU A 230 -25.53 2.42 0.48
C GLU A 230 -24.04 2.15 0.67
N VAL A 231 -23.66 0.87 0.83
CA VAL A 231 -22.26 0.46 0.92
C VAL A 231 -21.51 0.81 -0.37
N MET A 232 -22.10 0.53 -1.55
CA MET A 232 -21.49 0.85 -2.84
C MET A 232 -21.21 2.34 -3.00
N VAL A 233 -22.17 3.21 -2.65
CA VAL A 233 -22.02 4.66 -2.75
C VAL A 233 -20.97 5.17 -1.76
N TYR A 234 -20.96 4.65 -0.53
CA TYR A 234 -19.94 5.00 0.46
C TYR A 234 -18.53 4.62 -0.01
N ILE A 235 -18.35 3.41 -0.53
CA ILE A 235 -17.07 2.94 -1.07
C ILE A 235 -16.66 3.74 -2.31
N ALA A 236 -17.61 4.09 -3.19
CA ALA A 236 -17.37 4.93 -4.35
C ALA A 236 -16.90 6.34 -3.95
N ALA A 237 -17.51 6.93 -2.92
CA ALA A 237 -17.11 8.24 -2.41
C ALA A 237 -15.70 8.23 -1.82
N ARG A 238 -15.32 7.18 -1.09
CA ARG A 238 -13.94 7.03 -0.61
C ARG A 238 -12.93 6.92 -1.74
N GLU A 239 -13.23 6.12 -2.76
CA GLU A 239 -12.36 6.01 -3.93
C GLU A 239 -12.26 7.33 -4.68
N ALA A 240 -13.39 7.98 -4.97
CA ALA A 240 -13.43 9.25 -5.67
C ALA A 240 -12.64 10.33 -4.92
N ALA A 241 -12.82 10.46 -3.61
CA ALA A 241 -12.05 11.41 -2.79
C ALA A 241 -10.53 11.18 -2.91
N ARG A 242 -10.06 9.94 -2.80
CA ARG A 242 -8.63 9.64 -3.00
C ARG A 242 -8.15 9.95 -4.41
N GLN A 243 -8.94 9.63 -5.43
CA GLN A 243 -8.58 9.95 -6.81
C GLN A 243 -8.50 11.47 -7.03
N ARG A 244 -9.36 12.28 -6.40
CA ARG A 244 -9.23 13.75 -6.45
C ARG A 244 -7.87 14.21 -5.93
N LEU A 245 -7.39 13.66 -4.80
CA LEU A 245 -6.04 13.94 -4.31
C LEU A 245 -4.96 13.47 -5.30
N PHE A 246 -4.97 12.19 -5.70
CA PHE A 246 -3.92 11.64 -6.54
C PHE A 246 -3.85 12.27 -7.95
N THR A 247 -4.97 12.77 -8.47
CA THR A 247 -5.01 13.46 -9.76
C THR A 247 -4.62 14.93 -9.64
N HIS A 248 -5.08 15.64 -8.60
CA HIS A 248 -4.92 17.10 -8.51
C HIS A 248 -3.74 17.55 -7.65
N VAL A 249 -3.10 16.63 -6.91
CA VAL A 249 -1.91 16.89 -6.09
C VAL A 249 -0.71 16.16 -6.71
N PRO A 250 -0.06 16.73 -7.74
CA PRO A 250 0.89 16.02 -8.59
C PRO A 250 2.15 15.55 -7.84
N TRP A 251 2.52 16.22 -6.74
CA TRP A 251 3.67 15.83 -5.92
C TRP A 251 3.38 14.65 -4.99
N LEU A 252 2.11 14.33 -4.70
CA LEU A 252 1.73 13.38 -3.64
C LEU A 252 2.17 11.96 -3.95
N VAL A 253 1.89 11.47 -5.17
CA VAL A 253 2.24 10.11 -5.59
C VAL A 253 3.76 9.91 -5.57
N GLU A 254 4.51 10.85 -6.16
CA GLU A 254 5.97 10.80 -6.18
C GLU A 254 6.57 10.94 -4.77
N ARG A 255 5.95 11.72 -3.87
CA ARG A 255 6.39 11.83 -2.48
C ARG A 255 6.17 10.53 -1.69
N LEU A 256 5.07 9.82 -1.92
CA LEU A 256 4.83 8.50 -1.33
C LEU A 256 5.87 7.48 -1.82
N VAL A 257 6.10 7.43 -3.14
CA VAL A 257 7.09 6.52 -3.75
C VAL A 257 8.50 6.82 -3.26
N SER A 258 8.93 8.08 -3.30
CA SER A 258 10.26 8.49 -2.82
C SER A 258 10.46 8.24 -1.32
N SER A 259 9.42 8.33 -0.49
CA SER A 259 9.54 8.00 0.93
C SER A 259 9.84 6.50 1.16
N VAL A 260 9.29 5.62 0.31
CA VAL A 260 9.62 4.19 0.32
C VAL A 260 11.05 3.96 -0.17
N GLU A 261 11.46 4.62 -1.24
CA GLU A 261 12.82 4.54 -1.81
C GLU A 261 13.89 5.05 -0.84
N GLU A 262 13.65 6.20 -0.18
CA GLU A 262 14.55 6.77 0.83
C GLU A 262 14.73 5.84 2.02
N TYR A 263 13.65 5.22 2.48
CA TYR A 263 13.73 4.21 3.53
C TYR A 263 14.57 3.01 3.09
N ALA A 264 14.30 2.50 1.87
CA ALA A 264 14.97 1.36 1.28
C ALA A 264 16.48 1.58 1.12
N ALA A 265 16.89 2.75 0.63
CA ALA A 265 18.29 3.14 0.51
C ALA A 265 19.00 3.23 1.89
N GLY A 266 18.23 3.44 2.95
CA GLY A 266 18.73 3.47 4.32
C GLY A 266 18.90 2.09 4.97
N LEU A 267 18.47 1.01 4.31
CA LEU A 267 18.45 -0.34 4.89
C LEU A 267 19.85 -0.85 5.25
N VAL A 268 19.99 -1.38 6.45
CA VAL A 268 21.20 -2.01 6.96
C VAL A 268 20.82 -3.29 7.68
N ILE A 269 21.61 -4.33 7.46
CA ILE A 269 21.48 -5.57 8.23
C ILE A 269 22.11 -5.36 9.61
N ASP A 270 21.29 -5.46 10.63
CA ASP A 270 21.69 -5.40 12.02
C ASP A 270 22.01 -6.81 12.55
N THR A 271 23.30 -7.10 12.62
CA THR A 271 23.89 -8.31 13.21
C THR A 271 24.31 -8.11 14.67
N SER A 272 24.08 -6.95 15.27
CA SER A 272 24.59 -6.62 16.61
C SER A 272 24.17 -7.64 17.66
N HIS A 273 22.91 -8.09 17.62
CA HIS A 273 22.39 -9.11 18.54
C HIS A 273 23.06 -10.49 18.35
N ILE A 274 23.46 -10.85 17.12
CA ILE A 274 24.18 -12.09 16.81
C ILE A 274 25.63 -12.00 17.31
N GLU A 275 26.26 -10.84 17.11
CA GLU A 275 27.61 -10.56 17.59
C GLU A 275 27.68 -10.57 19.12
N GLU A 276 26.69 -9.98 19.78
CA GLU A 276 26.56 -9.99 21.24
C GLU A 276 26.33 -11.41 21.75
N ALA A 277 25.40 -12.17 21.14
CA ALA A 277 25.20 -13.58 21.46
C ALA A 277 26.49 -14.40 21.28
N THR A 278 27.25 -14.17 20.19
CA THR A 278 28.50 -14.88 19.93
C THR A 278 29.59 -14.52 20.94
N ARG A 279 29.66 -13.25 21.36
CA ARG A 279 30.59 -12.76 22.40
C ARG A 279 30.28 -13.37 23.76
N GLU A 280 29.00 -13.50 24.12
CA GLU A 280 28.55 -14.14 25.36
C GLU A 280 28.86 -15.64 25.43
N LEU A 281 29.00 -16.30 24.28
CA LEU A 281 29.28 -17.74 24.18
C LEU A 281 30.75 -18.10 24.43
N ASN A 282 31.65 -17.10 24.46
CA ASN A 282 33.07 -17.22 24.83
C ASN A 282 33.76 -18.49 24.28
N LEU A 283 33.56 -18.73 22.97
CA LEU A 283 33.98 -19.95 22.25
C LEU A 283 35.50 -20.14 22.22
N ASP A 284 36.27 -19.10 22.55
CA ASP A 284 37.73 -19.12 22.61
C ASP A 284 38.32 -19.74 23.89
N SER A 285 37.47 -20.12 24.85
CA SER A 285 37.89 -20.67 26.14
C SER A 285 38.53 -22.07 26.07
N GLY A 286 38.39 -22.79 24.94
CA GLY A 286 38.98 -24.11 24.72
C GLY A 286 38.41 -25.23 25.60
N ASP A 287 37.38 -24.95 26.41
CA ASP A 287 36.74 -25.92 27.31
C ASP A 287 35.60 -26.68 26.60
N PRO A 288 35.72 -28.02 26.43
CA PRO A 288 34.69 -28.84 25.80
C PRO A 288 33.32 -28.81 26.48
N GLN A 289 33.25 -28.59 27.79
CA GLN A 289 31.98 -28.51 28.52
C GLN A 289 31.30 -27.15 28.31
N ALA A 290 32.06 -26.06 28.37
CA ALA A 290 31.55 -24.72 28.09
C ALA A 290 31.00 -24.61 26.64
N MET A 291 31.65 -25.26 25.68
CA MET A 291 31.17 -25.34 24.30
C MET A 291 29.85 -26.10 24.17
N GLN A 292 29.65 -27.20 24.92
CA GLN A 292 28.38 -27.94 24.90
C GLN A 292 27.23 -27.12 25.50
N GLU A 293 27.49 -26.37 26.57
CA GLU A 293 26.51 -25.46 27.16
C GLU A 293 26.21 -24.26 26.26
N ALA A 294 27.23 -23.71 25.58
CA ALA A 294 27.10 -22.63 24.60
C ALA A 294 26.25 -23.08 23.39
N LEU A 295 26.53 -24.25 22.82
CA LEU A 295 25.74 -24.85 21.75
C LEU A 295 24.29 -25.17 22.17
N GLY A 296 24.10 -25.55 23.44
CA GLY A 296 22.77 -25.72 24.03
C GLY A 296 22.01 -24.40 24.16
N ARG A 297 22.68 -23.28 24.43
CA ARG A 297 22.10 -21.93 24.49
C ARG A 297 21.79 -21.35 23.10
N LEU A 298 22.59 -21.70 22.09
CA LEU A 298 22.32 -21.36 20.69
C LEU A 298 21.09 -22.11 20.15
N GLN A 299 20.81 -23.32 20.65
CA GLN A 299 19.61 -24.07 20.29
C GLN A 299 18.35 -23.35 20.81
N GLY A 300 17.69 -22.61 19.90
CA GLY A 300 16.44 -21.89 20.17
C GLY A 300 16.60 -20.37 20.23
N MET A 301 17.81 -19.84 20.08
CA MET A 301 18.03 -18.41 19.91
C MET A 301 17.72 -18.02 18.45
N ASP A 302 17.00 -16.91 18.26
CA ASP A 302 16.79 -16.36 16.93
C ASP A 302 18.07 -15.63 16.50
N LEU A 303 18.77 -16.21 15.54
CA LEU A 303 20.00 -15.68 14.94
C LEU A 303 19.72 -15.13 13.53
N SER A 304 18.46 -14.85 13.22
CA SER A 304 18.08 -14.23 11.97
C SER A 304 18.55 -12.78 11.99
N PRO A 305 19.31 -12.31 10.98
CA PRO A 305 19.71 -10.92 10.89
C PRO A 305 18.49 -10.00 10.91
N ARG A 306 18.56 -8.90 11.66
CA ARG A 306 17.48 -7.90 11.68
C ARG A 306 17.70 -6.90 10.57
N ILE A 307 16.62 -6.32 10.06
CA ILE A 307 16.68 -5.25 9.07
C ILE A 307 16.30 -3.96 9.78
N THR A 308 17.16 -2.95 9.69
CA THR A 308 16.89 -1.61 10.21
C THR A 308 17.13 -0.59 9.10
N SER A 309 16.64 0.64 9.26
CA SER A 309 16.97 1.73 8.34
C SER A 309 17.62 2.88 9.09
N ARG A 310 18.68 3.45 8.51
CA ARG A 310 19.30 4.71 8.96
C ARG A 310 18.37 5.91 8.75
N ASN A 311 17.32 5.75 7.95
CA ASN A 311 16.37 6.79 7.57
C ASN A 311 15.01 6.60 8.27
N ALA A 312 15.01 6.49 9.60
CA ALA A 312 13.76 6.34 10.39
C ALA A 312 12.74 7.47 10.12
N ALA A 313 13.21 8.67 9.80
CA ALA A 313 12.35 9.80 9.43
C ALA A 313 11.55 9.56 8.14
N ALA A 314 12.01 8.71 7.21
CA ALA A 314 11.29 8.40 5.98
C ALA A 314 10.02 7.57 6.26
N VAL A 315 10.08 6.63 7.21
CA VAL A 315 8.91 5.85 7.66
C VAL A 315 7.89 6.77 8.32
N SER A 316 8.33 7.58 9.29
CA SER A 316 7.44 8.52 9.97
C SER A 316 6.76 9.49 8.99
N ARG A 317 7.49 9.96 7.97
CA ARG A 317 6.91 10.80 6.91
C ARG A 317 5.89 10.05 6.06
N LEU A 318 6.18 8.82 5.66
CA LEU A 318 5.25 7.97 4.89
C LEU A 318 3.98 7.68 5.70
N GLU A 319 4.11 7.27 6.97
CA GLU A 319 3.00 7.03 7.89
C GLU A 319 2.13 8.29 8.07
N THR A 320 2.78 9.46 8.23
CA THR A 320 2.08 10.75 8.35
C THR A 320 1.33 11.08 7.07
N LEU A 321 1.95 10.93 5.89
CA LEU A 321 1.29 11.18 4.61
C LEU A 321 0.09 10.24 4.39
N LEU A 322 0.25 8.95 4.68
CA LEU A 322 -0.84 7.97 4.58
C LEU A 322 -1.98 8.31 5.56
N ALA A 323 -1.64 8.71 6.79
CA ALA A 323 -2.61 9.16 7.78
C ALA A 323 -3.38 10.40 7.30
N LEU A 324 -2.68 11.38 6.73
CA LEU A 324 -3.28 12.61 6.21
C LEU A 324 -4.20 12.34 5.02
N VAL A 325 -3.78 11.53 4.05
CA VAL A 325 -4.59 11.16 2.87
C VAL A 325 -5.86 10.42 3.28
N GLU A 326 -5.73 9.36 4.10
CA GLU A 326 -6.89 8.59 4.55
C GLU A 326 -7.78 9.38 5.51
N GLY A 327 -7.19 10.21 6.36
CA GLY A 327 -7.93 11.06 7.28
C GLY A 327 -8.73 12.13 6.56
N TRP A 328 -8.15 12.74 5.53
CA TRP A 328 -8.83 13.73 4.70
C TRP A 328 -9.97 13.07 3.92
N ALA A 329 -9.71 11.93 3.27
CA ALA A 329 -10.72 11.22 2.51
C ALA A 329 -11.89 10.78 3.40
N GLU A 330 -11.61 10.26 4.60
CA GLU A 330 -12.65 9.90 5.57
C GLU A 330 -13.45 11.11 6.04
N TYR A 331 -12.78 12.23 6.35
CA TYR A 331 -13.45 13.45 6.79
C TYR A 331 -14.38 14.00 5.69
N VAL A 332 -13.88 14.20 4.47
CA VAL A 332 -14.65 14.73 3.34
C VAL A 332 -15.82 13.81 2.98
N VAL A 333 -15.63 12.49 3.03
CA VAL A 333 -16.71 11.52 2.77
C VAL A 333 -17.78 11.55 3.87
N ASN A 334 -17.38 11.68 5.15
CA ASN A 334 -18.33 11.80 6.25
C ASN A 334 -19.17 13.09 6.12
N GLU A 335 -18.55 14.23 5.77
CA GLU A 335 -19.27 15.48 5.51
C GLU A 335 -20.21 15.36 4.30
N ALA A 336 -19.76 14.72 3.22
CA ALA A 336 -20.56 14.55 2.01
C ALA A 336 -21.74 13.58 2.19
N LEU A 337 -21.59 12.52 3.01
CA LEU A 337 -22.59 11.44 3.08
C LEU A 337 -23.41 11.41 4.38
N GLY A 338 -22.93 12.01 5.47
CA GLY A 338 -23.45 11.81 6.82
C GLY A 338 -24.95 12.04 6.96
N GLU A 339 -25.48 13.11 6.36
CA GLU A 339 -26.91 13.44 6.40
C GLU A 339 -27.73 12.78 5.28
N ARG A 340 -27.06 12.19 4.28
CA ARG A 340 -27.67 11.67 3.04
C ARG A 340 -27.87 10.16 3.07
N ILE A 341 -26.99 9.43 3.74
CA ILE A 341 -27.02 7.97 3.85
C ILE A 341 -27.29 7.59 5.31
N PRO A 342 -28.42 6.93 5.63
CA PRO A 342 -28.75 6.52 7.00
C PRO A 342 -27.67 5.64 7.66
N SER A 343 -27.01 4.78 6.88
CA SER A 343 -25.94 3.91 7.39
C SER A 343 -24.54 4.56 7.42
N ALA A 344 -24.38 5.85 7.10
CA ALA A 344 -23.07 6.49 6.98
C ALA A 344 -22.21 6.37 8.24
N GLU A 345 -22.77 6.62 9.43
CA GLU A 345 -22.05 6.49 10.70
C GLU A 345 -21.60 5.05 10.96
N GLN A 346 -22.49 4.08 10.70
CA GLN A 346 -22.18 2.66 10.86
C GLN A 346 -21.08 2.20 9.88
N LEU A 347 -21.10 2.72 8.65
CA LEU A 347 -20.08 2.47 7.63
C LEU A 347 -18.74 3.09 8.01
N SER A 348 -18.75 4.31 8.56
CA SER A 348 -17.55 4.99 9.09
C SER A 348 -16.90 4.16 10.20
N GLU A 349 -17.68 3.69 11.19
CA GLU A 349 -17.19 2.83 12.27
C GLU A 349 -16.76 1.44 11.80
N ALA A 350 -17.45 0.86 10.81
CA ALA A 350 -17.00 -0.39 10.18
C ALA A 350 -15.64 -0.21 9.48
N TRP A 351 -15.44 0.92 8.79
CA TRP A 351 -14.20 1.23 8.11
C TRP A 351 -13.03 1.44 9.08
N LYS A 352 -13.25 2.21 10.15
CA LYS A 352 -12.27 2.40 11.22
C LYS A 352 -11.81 1.07 11.81
N ARG A 353 -12.74 0.15 12.08
CA ARG A 353 -12.42 -1.21 12.56
C ARG A 353 -11.62 -2.02 11.54
N ARG A 354 -12.03 -1.99 10.27
CA ARG A 354 -11.32 -2.67 9.17
C ARG A 354 -9.86 -2.21 9.04
N ARG A 355 -9.59 -0.91 9.27
CA ARG A 355 -8.23 -0.36 9.31
C ARG A 355 -7.50 -0.71 10.59
N ALA A 356 -8.12 -0.53 11.76
CA ALA A 356 -7.51 -0.78 13.06
C ALA A 356 -7.12 -2.25 13.31
N SER A 357 -7.77 -3.21 12.64
CA SER A 357 -7.31 -4.60 12.62
C SER A 357 -5.98 -4.81 11.86
N GLY A 358 -5.33 -3.74 11.39
CA GLY A 358 -4.06 -3.76 10.68
C GLY A 358 -4.19 -4.49 9.35
N GLY A 359 -5.19 -4.11 8.55
CA GLY A 359 -5.71 -4.86 7.40
C GLY A 359 -4.61 -5.50 6.53
N SER A 360 -4.98 -6.56 5.79
CA SER A 360 -4.04 -7.38 5.01
C SER A 360 -3.00 -6.63 4.18
N ALA A 361 -3.21 -5.36 3.84
CA ALA A 361 -2.27 -4.50 3.12
C ALA A 361 -1.05 -4.07 3.92
N GLU A 362 -1.20 -3.65 5.16
CA GLU A 362 -0.07 -3.33 6.03
C GLU A 362 0.75 -4.58 6.28
N ASN A 363 0.07 -5.70 6.54
CA ASN A 363 0.70 -7.02 6.66
C ASN A 363 1.37 -7.48 5.36
N ALA A 364 0.74 -7.27 4.21
CA ALA A 364 1.27 -7.62 2.88
C ALA A 364 2.51 -6.78 2.57
N PHE A 365 2.42 -5.47 2.75
CA PHE A 365 3.52 -4.55 2.52
C PHE A 365 4.66 -4.82 3.50
N SER A 366 4.37 -5.01 4.78
CA SER A 366 5.38 -5.36 5.80
C SER A 366 6.08 -6.68 5.50
N LYS A 367 5.34 -7.72 5.13
CA LYS A 367 5.90 -9.04 4.78
C LYS A 367 6.76 -9.01 3.52
N VAL A 368 6.40 -8.19 2.53
CA VAL A 368 7.09 -8.12 1.24
C VAL A 368 8.31 -7.22 1.30
N VAL A 369 8.19 -6.12 2.02
CA VAL A 369 9.18 -5.04 2.01
C VAL A 369 10.08 -5.11 3.25
N GLY A 370 9.74 -5.96 4.23
CA GLY A 370 10.50 -6.12 5.48
C GLY A 370 10.43 -4.90 6.39
N ILE A 371 9.40 -4.07 6.23
CA ILE A 371 9.21 -2.83 6.98
C ILE A 371 8.08 -3.02 7.97
N GLU A 372 8.36 -2.88 9.25
CA GLU A 372 7.30 -2.77 10.26
C GLU A 372 6.79 -1.33 10.25
N PHE A 373 5.60 -1.11 9.71
CA PHE A 373 4.89 0.15 9.82
C PHE A 373 4.04 0.16 11.08
N ALA A 374 4.07 1.27 11.82
CA ALA A 374 3.00 1.56 12.75
C ALA A 374 1.71 1.82 11.95
N ALA A 375 0.57 1.40 12.50
CA ALA A 375 -0.73 1.72 11.91
C ALA A 375 -0.85 3.26 11.78
N PRO A 376 -1.13 3.80 10.58
CA PRO A 376 -1.22 5.24 10.38
C PRO A 376 -2.26 5.86 11.33
N LYS A 377 -1.93 7.03 11.90
CA LYS A 377 -2.76 7.81 12.82
C LYS A 377 -3.96 8.49 12.13
N VAL A 378 -4.76 7.72 11.39
CA VAL A 378 -5.87 8.24 10.58
C VAL A 378 -6.94 8.90 11.45
N ALA A 379 -7.24 8.34 12.63
CA ALA A 379 -8.24 8.93 13.52
C ALA A 379 -7.84 10.35 13.97
N ASP A 380 -6.55 10.53 14.30
CA ASP A 380 -5.98 11.82 14.66
C ASP A 380 -5.97 12.77 13.46
N ALA A 381 -5.66 12.27 12.26
CA ALA A 381 -5.76 13.03 11.03
C ALA A 381 -7.20 13.48 10.72
N VAL A 382 -8.21 12.62 10.88
CA VAL A 382 -9.63 13.02 10.73
C VAL A 382 -9.98 14.17 11.67
N GLU A 383 -9.54 14.10 12.93
CA GLU A 383 -9.78 15.17 13.90
C GLU A 383 -9.03 16.46 13.53
N LEU A 384 -7.79 16.36 13.04
CA LEU A 384 -7.06 17.51 12.49
C LEU A 384 -7.86 18.17 11.36
N TRP A 385 -8.31 17.40 10.37
CA TRP A 385 -9.07 17.95 9.24
C TRP A 385 -10.40 18.55 9.66
N ARG A 386 -11.10 17.93 10.61
CA ARG A 386 -12.33 18.48 11.19
C ARG A 386 -12.08 19.83 11.86
N ARG A 387 -11.06 19.92 12.72
CA ARG A 387 -10.72 21.15 13.44
C ARG A 387 -10.24 22.25 12.49
N SER A 388 -9.42 21.92 11.49
CA SER A 388 -9.01 22.85 10.44
C SER A 388 -10.22 23.37 9.65
N THR A 389 -11.15 22.50 9.26
CA THR A 389 -12.37 22.93 8.55
C THR A 389 -13.21 23.90 9.39
N VAL A 390 -13.39 23.60 10.69
CA VAL A 390 -14.13 24.47 11.59
C VAL A 390 -13.45 25.83 11.78
N ALA A 391 -12.11 25.86 11.79
CA ALA A 391 -11.34 27.08 12.02
C ALA A 391 -11.24 27.97 10.76
N VAL A 392 -10.96 27.38 9.60
CA VAL A 392 -10.57 28.14 8.39
C VAL A 392 -11.43 27.85 7.15
N GLY A 393 -12.41 26.95 7.26
CA GLY A 393 -13.26 26.56 6.15
C GLY A 393 -12.61 25.57 5.16
N ILE A 394 -13.39 25.14 4.17
CA ILE A 394 -13.02 24.12 3.17
C ILE A 394 -11.88 24.62 2.28
N GLU A 395 -11.97 25.86 1.79
CA GLU A 395 -11.02 26.43 0.82
C GLU A 395 -9.59 26.47 1.36
N ARG A 396 -9.40 27.02 2.57
CA ARG A 396 -8.06 27.11 3.15
C ARG A 396 -7.54 25.76 3.64
N ARG A 397 -8.43 24.88 4.11
CA ARG A 397 -8.07 23.50 4.46
C ARG A 397 -7.53 22.74 3.25
N ASP A 398 -8.17 22.85 2.08
CA ASP A 398 -7.76 22.09 0.91
C ASP A 398 -6.53 22.69 0.19
N LYS A 399 -6.30 24.01 0.31
CA LYS A 399 -5.07 24.67 -0.17
C LYS A 399 -3.77 24.11 0.43
N VAL A 400 -3.83 23.45 1.58
CA VAL A 400 -2.64 22.82 2.18
C VAL A 400 -2.05 21.71 1.31
N TRP A 401 -2.82 21.21 0.35
CA TRP A 401 -2.34 20.24 -0.64
C TRP A 401 -1.53 20.89 -1.78
N ASP A 402 -1.54 22.21 -1.92
CA ASP A 402 -0.86 22.90 -3.03
C ASP A 402 0.66 22.69 -3.00
N HIS A 403 1.24 22.52 -1.80
CA HIS A 403 2.67 22.27 -1.63
C HIS A 403 2.95 21.33 -0.43
N PRO A 404 3.95 20.43 -0.52
CA PRO A 404 4.29 19.53 0.59
C PRO A 404 4.67 20.24 1.89
N ASP A 405 5.19 21.47 1.83
CA ASP A 405 5.60 22.23 3.02
C ASP A 405 4.40 22.79 3.82
N PHE A 406 3.21 22.83 3.22
CA PHE A 406 1.99 23.25 3.91
C PHE A 406 1.29 22.10 4.65
N LEU A 407 1.78 20.87 4.50
CA LEU A 407 1.18 19.74 5.17
C LEU A 407 1.50 19.71 6.68
N PRO A 408 0.58 19.16 7.49
CA PRO A 408 0.89 18.82 8.86
C PRO A 408 2.08 17.85 8.97
N ALA A 409 2.94 18.07 9.95
CA ALA A 409 3.96 17.12 10.38
C ALA A 409 3.37 16.08 11.34
N ALA A 410 4.16 15.07 11.71
CA ALA A 410 3.73 14.00 12.60
C ALA A 410 3.26 14.53 13.96
N GLU A 411 3.94 15.55 14.49
CA GLU A 411 3.63 16.19 15.78
C GLU A 411 2.27 16.89 15.76
N HIS A 412 1.87 17.41 14.60
CA HIS A 412 0.58 18.10 14.44
C HIS A 412 -0.61 17.13 14.52
N LEU A 413 -0.42 15.84 14.23
CA LEU A 413 -1.47 14.84 14.44
C LEU A 413 -1.81 14.70 15.93
N ASP A 414 -0.80 14.76 16.81
CA ASP A 414 -0.99 14.69 18.26
C ASP A 414 -1.45 16.04 18.85
N ALA A 415 -0.99 17.16 18.26
CA ALA A 415 -1.30 18.51 18.70
C ALA A 415 -1.73 19.42 17.52
N PRO A 416 -3.00 19.32 17.04
CA PRO A 416 -3.45 20.06 15.85
C PRO A 416 -3.47 21.58 16.00
N ALA A 417 -3.39 22.11 17.22
CA ALA A 417 -3.54 23.54 17.49
C ALA A 417 -2.46 24.39 16.79
N GLU A 418 -1.20 23.95 16.85
CA GLU A 418 -0.07 24.68 16.24
C GLU A 418 -0.23 24.80 14.72
N PHE A 419 -0.64 23.70 14.07
CA PHE A 419 -0.93 23.71 12.64
C PHE A 419 -2.10 24.65 12.29
N ILE A 420 -3.18 24.59 13.06
CA ILE A 420 -4.37 25.43 12.83
C ILE A 420 -4.05 26.92 13.06
N ASP A 421 -3.23 27.25 14.04
CA ASP A 421 -2.77 28.63 14.29
C ASP A 421 -1.98 29.15 13.08
N GLY A 422 -1.11 28.32 12.47
CA GLY A 422 -0.44 28.65 11.21
C GLY A 422 -1.42 28.87 10.05
N LEU A 423 -2.48 28.06 9.96
CA LEU A 423 -3.55 28.28 8.98
C LEU A 423 -4.43 29.51 9.30
N LEU A 424 -4.38 30.10 10.48
CA LEU A 424 -5.12 31.32 10.79
C LEU A 424 -4.27 32.58 10.54
N ASP A 425 -2.96 32.43 10.41
CA ASP A 425 -2.04 33.53 10.21
C ASP A 425 -2.09 34.01 8.75
N ASP A 426 -2.94 35.01 8.47
CA ASP A 426 -3.03 35.74 7.19
C ASP A 426 -1.81 36.65 6.92
N SER A 427 -0.82 36.70 7.80
CA SER A 427 0.29 37.64 7.66
C SER A 427 1.24 37.29 6.51
N GLU A 428 1.37 36.00 6.15
CA GLU A 428 2.22 35.56 5.03
C GLU A 428 1.64 35.99 3.67
N ASP A 429 0.33 35.82 3.42
CA ASP A 429 -0.31 36.24 2.15
C ASP A 429 -0.16 37.76 1.93
N LYS A 430 -0.31 38.57 2.97
CA LYS A 430 -0.16 40.03 2.86
C LYS A 430 1.28 40.46 2.60
N ASN A 431 2.25 39.82 3.25
CA ASN A 431 3.65 40.14 3.05
C ASN A 431 4.15 39.66 1.67
N PHE A 432 3.67 38.49 1.21
CA PHE A 432 3.98 37.97 -0.12
C PHE A 432 3.40 38.84 -1.24
N ASP A 433 2.14 39.29 -1.11
CA ASP A 433 1.53 40.23 -2.04
C ASP A 433 2.28 41.58 -2.07
N GLU A 434 2.72 42.07 -0.91
CA GLU A 434 3.54 43.28 -0.80
C GLU A 434 4.93 43.12 -1.41
N GLU A 435 5.59 41.96 -1.24
CA GLU A 435 6.88 41.66 -1.85
C GLU A 435 6.78 41.43 -3.37
N PHE A 436 5.73 40.76 -3.83
CA PHE A 436 5.46 40.57 -5.25
C PHE A 436 5.13 41.90 -5.95
N ALA A 437 4.35 42.77 -5.31
CA ALA A 437 4.09 44.12 -5.82
C ALA A 437 5.37 44.95 -5.90
N LYS A 438 6.27 44.85 -4.91
CA LYS A 438 7.60 45.50 -4.97
C LYS A 438 8.45 44.96 -6.10
N LEU A 439 8.44 43.65 -6.34
CA LEU A 439 9.18 43.02 -7.44
C LEU A 439 8.65 43.48 -8.81
N GLU A 440 7.32 43.54 -8.99
CA GLU A 440 6.71 44.07 -10.21
C GLU A 440 7.03 45.55 -10.42
N GLU A 441 7.06 46.35 -9.36
CA GLU A 441 7.46 47.76 -9.43
C GLU A 441 8.95 47.92 -9.78
N MET A 442 9.83 47.07 -9.26
CA MET A 442 11.26 47.05 -9.64
C MET A 442 11.45 46.72 -11.12
N LEU A 443 10.76 45.69 -11.64
CA LEU A 443 10.84 45.31 -13.05
C LEU A 443 10.33 46.42 -13.97
N ARG A 444 9.23 47.11 -13.60
CA ARG A 444 8.74 48.28 -14.34
C ARG A 444 9.69 49.47 -14.28
N GLN A 445 10.46 49.64 -13.21
CA GLN A 445 11.47 50.69 -13.12
C GLN A 445 12.68 50.37 -14.00
N GLU A 446 13.11 49.10 -14.04
CA GLU A 446 14.17 48.65 -14.97
C GLU A 446 13.78 48.85 -16.44
N ASP A 447 12.55 48.49 -16.85
CA ASP A 447 12.05 48.70 -18.21
C ASP A 447 12.03 50.21 -18.60
N ASN A 448 11.64 51.09 -17.67
CA ASN A 448 11.62 52.54 -17.91
C ASN A 448 13.02 53.19 -17.91
N GLU A 449 14.02 52.55 -17.28
CA GLU A 449 15.41 52.99 -17.31
C GLU A 449 16.14 52.53 -18.59
N GLU A 450 15.73 51.41 -19.19
CA GLU A 450 16.19 50.99 -20.52
C GLU A 450 15.62 51.89 -21.63
N ASP A 451 14.32 52.20 -21.61
CA ASP A 451 13.69 53.11 -22.59
C ASP A 451 14.28 54.55 -22.53
N ASN A 452 14.63 55.06 -21.35
CA ASN A 452 15.27 56.37 -21.21
C ASN A 452 16.74 56.41 -21.64
N LYS A 453 17.44 55.27 -21.69
CA LYS A 453 18.83 55.22 -22.18
C LYS A 453 18.88 55.20 -23.71
N ASP A 454 17.89 54.61 -24.36
CA ASP A 454 17.77 54.63 -25.83
C ASP A 454 17.41 56.03 -26.37
N ASP A 455 16.70 56.86 -25.59
CA ASP A 455 16.39 58.25 -25.95
C ASP A 455 17.56 59.24 -25.73
N ASP A 456 18.50 58.95 -24.82
CA ASP A 456 19.65 59.84 -24.53
C ASP A 456 20.86 59.59 -25.47
N GLU A 457 20.99 58.40 -26.08
CA GLU A 457 21.98 58.16 -27.15
C GLU A 457 21.54 58.72 -28.53
N GLY A 458 20.30 59.19 -28.67
CA GLY A 458 19.76 59.74 -29.92
C GLY A 458 20.08 61.22 -30.20
N THR A 459 20.70 61.96 -29.27
CA THR A 459 20.84 63.43 -29.39
C THR A 459 22.28 63.97 -29.48
N GLU A 460 23.31 63.11 -29.57
CA GLU A 460 24.66 63.56 -29.96
C GLU A 460 25.32 62.63 -30.99
N ARG A 461 24.96 62.79 -32.28
CA ARG A 461 25.88 63.09 -33.41
C ARG A 461 25.24 63.10 -34.79
#